data_AF-A0A8T5UQS3-F1
#
_entry.id   AF-A0A8T5UQS3-F1
#
_cell.length_a   1.000
_cell.length_b   1.000
_cell.length_c   1.000
_cell.angle_alpha   90.00
_cell.angle_beta   90.00
_cell.angle_gamma   90.00
#
_symmetry.space_group_name_H-M   'P 1'
#
loop_
_entity.id
_entity.type
_entity.pdbx_description
1 polymer ?
#
loop_
_entity_poly.entity_id
_entity_poly.type
_entity_poly.pdbx_seq_one_letter_code
_entity_poly.pdbx_strand_id
1 'polypeptide(L)'
;MKYGSKKLTVNHLQGATLNLDNAFTRFFREKKGFPHFKSKKNRVQSFNAPQNYKVDFNNNKIYLPKIGGVKTKLHREWYGKTLLQIGQFEPST
;
A
#
# COMPACT_ATOMS: atom_id res chain seq x y z
N MET A 1 -3.16 -17.87 24.90
CA MET A 1 -3.60 -16.82 23.96
C MET A 1 -2.37 -16.10 23.39
N LYS A 2 -1.99 -16.37 22.13
CA LYS A 2 -0.83 -15.70 21.52
C LYS A 2 -1.27 -14.34 20.98
N TYR A 3 -0.89 -13.25 21.65
CA TYR A 3 -0.93 -11.92 21.06
C TYR A 3 0.10 -11.85 19.94
N GLY A 4 -0.30 -12.23 18.73
CA GLY A 4 0.51 -12.04 17.54
C GLY A 4 0.66 -10.55 17.29
N SER A 5 1.81 -9.99 17.65
CA SER A 5 2.19 -8.62 17.27
C SER A 5 2.06 -8.50 15.75
N LYS A 6 1.09 -7.69 15.28
CA LYS A 6 0.93 -7.34 13.87
C LYS A 6 2.09 -6.41 13.47
N LYS A 7 3.31 -6.95 13.37
CA LYS A 7 4.48 -6.21 12.88
C LYS A 7 4.16 -5.69 11.48
N LEU A 8 4.20 -4.38 11.33
CA LEU A 8 4.15 -3.70 10.03
C LEU A 8 5.37 -4.14 9.22
N THR A 9 5.18 -4.41 7.92
CA THR A 9 6.32 -4.76 7.06
C THR A 9 7.14 -3.50 6.74
N VAL A 10 8.43 -3.66 6.46
CA VAL A 10 9.40 -2.56 6.25
C VAL A 10 8.91 -1.50 5.24
N ASN A 11 8.22 -1.94 4.19
CA ASN A 11 7.65 -1.07 3.15
C ASN A 11 6.63 -0.05 3.70
N HIS A 12 5.89 -0.41 4.75
CA HIS A 12 4.92 0.49 5.37
C HIS A 12 5.59 1.61 6.17
N LEU A 13 6.72 1.31 6.81
CA LEU A 13 7.50 2.31 7.54
C LEU A 13 8.12 3.32 6.57
N GLN A 14 8.66 2.84 5.45
CA GLN A 14 9.20 3.71 4.39
C GLN A 14 8.15 4.71 3.88
N GLY A 15 6.92 4.25 3.63
CA GLY A 15 5.82 5.12 3.21
C GLY A 15 5.46 6.19 4.25
N ALA A 16 5.54 5.87 5.54
CA ALA A 16 5.33 6.84 6.61
C ALA A 16 6.43 7.92 6.63
N THR A 17 7.70 7.53 6.49
CA THR A 17 8.82 8.47 6.42
C THR A 17 8.74 9.38 5.20
N LEU A 18 8.35 8.84 4.03
CA LEU A 18 8.14 9.64 2.82
C LEU A 18 7.02 10.68 2.98
N ASN A 19 5.92 10.31 3.65
CA ASN A 19 4.84 11.26 3.93
C ASN A 19 5.30 12.38 4.86
N LEU A 20 6.15 12.07 5.83
CA LEU A 20 6.73 13.04 6.76
C LEU A 20 7.66 14.01 6.03
N ASP A 21 8.58 13.51 5.21
CA ASP A 21 9.51 14.33 4.43
C ASP A 21 8.78 15.29 3.47
N ASN A 22 7.76 14.78 2.77
CA ASN A 22 6.90 15.59 1.92
C ASN A 22 6.16 16.69 2.70
N ALA A 23 5.66 16.39 3.90
CA ALA A 23 4.95 17.36 4.72
C ALA A 23 5.88 18.49 5.21
N PHE A 24 7.10 18.15 5.65
CA PHE A 24 8.10 19.15 6.03
C PHE A 24 8.57 19.99 4.83
N THR A 25 8.80 19.35 3.69
CA THR A 25 9.15 20.06 2.45
C THR A 25 8.08 21.09 2.08
N ARG A 26 6.80 20.73 2.15
CA ARG A 26 5.67 21.64 1.90
C ARG A 26 5.55 22.74 2.93
N PHE A 27 5.82 22.44 4.20
CA PHE A 27 5.80 23.43 5.27
C PHE A 27 6.82 24.56 5.01
N PHE A 28 8.07 24.20 4.70
CA PHE A 28 9.13 25.19 4.49
C PHE A 28 9.09 25.85 3.11
N ARG A 29 8.79 25.11 2.05
CA ARG A 29 8.83 25.63 0.67
C ARG A 29 7.54 26.30 0.22
N GLU A 30 6.40 25.70 0.55
CA GLU A 30 5.09 26.14 0.02
C GLU A 30 4.28 26.97 1.04
N LYS A 31 4.76 27.10 2.30
CA LYS A 31 4.09 27.82 3.40
C LYS A 31 2.61 27.45 3.61
N LYS A 32 2.24 26.20 3.31
CA LYS A 32 0.85 25.70 3.42
C LYS A 32 0.37 25.41 4.86
N GLY A 33 1.01 26.01 5.86
CA GLY A 33 0.74 25.73 7.28
C GLY A 33 1.43 24.46 7.79
N PHE A 34 1.35 24.25 9.11
CA PHE A 34 2.08 23.20 9.81
C PHE A 34 1.62 21.77 9.42
N PRO A 35 2.55 20.80 9.34
CA PRO A 35 2.20 19.39 9.18
C PRO A 35 1.30 18.90 10.32
N HIS A 36 0.20 18.21 9.98
CA HIS A 36 -0.70 17.61 10.96
C HIS A 36 -0.50 16.09 11.03
N PHE A 37 -0.37 15.56 12.25
CA PHE A 37 -0.33 14.12 12.48
C PHE A 37 -1.71 13.48 12.28
N LYS A 38 -1.72 12.27 11.70
CA LYS A 38 -2.95 11.49 11.56
C LYS A 38 -3.47 11.05 12.93
N SER A 39 -4.71 11.37 13.25
CA SER A 39 -5.34 10.92 14.49
C SER A 39 -5.60 9.41 14.47
N LYS A 40 -5.29 8.72 15.57
CA LYS A 40 -5.58 7.30 15.78
C LYS A 40 -7.09 7.00 15.78
N LYS A 41 -7.92 7.96 16.16
CA LYS A 41 -9.38 7.79 16.28
C LYS A 41 -10.13 7.92 14.95
N ASN A 42 -9.46 8.32 13.87
CA ASN A 42 -10.12 8.40 12.58
C ASN A 42 -10.43 6.98 12.05
N ARG A 43 -11.71 6.71 11.81
CA ARG A 43 -12.27 5.43 11.36
C ARG A 43 -11.80 5.04 9.95
N VAL A 44 -11.43 6.02 9.12
CA VAL A 44 -10.97 5.79 7.74
C VAL A 44 -9.46 6.09 7.69
N GLN A 45 -8.66 5.05 7.89
CA GLN A 45 -7.20 5.11 7.71
C GLN A 45 -6.81 4.48 6.39
N SER A 46 -6.01 5.22 5.61
CA SER A 46 -5.38 4.71 4.41
C SER A 46 -3.90 4.45 4.64
N PHE A 47 -3.38 3.41 4.02
CA PHE A 47 -1.96 3.09 3.95
C PHE A 47 -1.59 2.69 2.53
N ASN A 48 -0.34 2.92 2.16
CA ASN A 48 0.19 2.52 0.85
C ASN A 48 0.81 1.13 0.94
N ALA A 49 0.45 0.26 0.00
CA ALA A 49 1.00 -1.09 -0.16
C ALA A 49 1.51 -1.27 -1.59
N PRO A 50 2.70 -0.75 -1.92
CA PRO A 50 3.21 -0.78 -3.29
C PRO A 50 3.63 -2.17 -3.76
N GLN A 51 3.83 -3.13 -2.86
CA GLN A 51 4.39 -4.44 -3.16
C GLN A 51 3.62 -5.56 -2.46
N ASN A 52 3.71 -6.78 -3.01
CA ASN A 52 3.17 -8.02 -2.43
C ASN A 52 1.64 -8.12 -2.35
N TYR A 53 0.89 -7.47 -3.25
CA TYR A 53 -0.54 -7.67 -3.39
C TYR A 53 -0.86 -8.51 -4.64
N LYS A 54 -1.92 -9.31 -4.59
CA LYS A 54 -2.46 -10.03 -5.76
C LYS A 54 -3.83 -9.46 -6.11
N VAL A 55 -4.11 -9.29 -7.38
CA VAL A 55 -5.40 -8.78 -7.86
C VAL A 55 -6.12 -9.91 -8.58
N ASP A 56 -7.35 -10.19 -8.15
CA ASP A 56 -8.27 -11.08 -8.83
C ASP A 56 -9.37 -10.23 -9.46
N PHE A 57 -9.27 -10.04 -10.78
CA PHE A 57 -10.23 -9.25 -11.56
C PHE A 57 -11.58 -9.96 -11.71
N ASN A 58 -11.59 -11.30 -11.76
CA ASN A 58 -12.83 -12.08 -11.92
C ASN A 58 -13.74 -11.91 -10.70
N ASN A 59 -13.15 -11.93 -9.50
CA ASN A 59 -13.89 -11.80 -8.25
C ASN A 59 -13.89 -10.38 -7.66
N ASN A 60 -13.31 -9.40 -8.36
CA ASN A 60 -13.16 -8.02 -7.89
C ASN A 60 -12.57 -7.94 -6.47
N LYS A 61 -11.45 -8.65 -6.24
CA LYS A 61 -10.77 -8.72 -4.95
C LYS A 61 -9.29 -8.38 -5.06
N ILE A 62 -8.78 -7.68 -4.06
CA ILE A 62 -7.33 -7.49 -3.83
C ILE A 62 -6.92 -8.29 -2.60
N TYR A 63 -5.91 -9.14 -2.76
CA TYR A 63 -5.32 -9.90 -1.68
C TYR A 63 -4.10 -9.17 -1.14
N LEU A 64 -4.18 -8.81 0.14
CA LEU A 64 -3.09 -8.18 0.86
C LEU A 64 -2.44 -9.18 1.83
N PRO A 65 -1.12 -9.10 2.03
CA PRO A 65 -0.43 -9.95 2.97
C PRO A 65 -0.96 -9.64 4.38
N LYS A 66 -1.27 -10.68 5.17
CA LYS A 66 -1.84 -10.63 6.53
C LYS A 66 -3.30 -10.18 6.68
N ILE A 67 -3.88 -9.49 5.69
CA ILE A 67 -5.29 -9.03 5.73
C ILE A 67 -6.20 -10.00 4.96
N GLY A 68 -5.70 -10.60 3.88
CA GLY A 68 -6.49 -11.48 3.02
C GLY A 68 -7.19 -10.73 1.87
N GLY A 69 -8.22 -11.35 1.31
CA GLY A 69 -8.97 -10.81 0.17
C GLY A 69 -9.96 -9.72 0.58
N VAL A 70 -9.72 -8.50 0.09
CA VAL A 70 -10.60 -7.34 0.27
C VAL A 70 -11.42 -7.16 -1.00
N LYS A 71 -12.74 -6.97 -0.88
CA LYS A 71 -13.59 -6.63 -2.03
C LYS A 71 -13.25 -5.22 -2.51
N THR A 72 -12.97 -5.06 -3.80
CA THR A 72 -12.57 -3.78 -4.38
C THR A 72 -13.25 -3.55 -5.71
N LYS A 73 -13.70 -2.33 -5.97
CA LYS A 73 -14.19 -1.95 -7.30
C LYS A 73 -12.98 -1.60 -8.17
N LEU A 74 -12.56 -2.53 -9.04
CA LEU A 74 -11.48 -2.32 -9.99
C LEU A 74 -12.06 -1.65 -11.24
N HIS A 75 -11.63 -0.42 -11.54
CA HIS A 75 -12.20 0.37 -12.63
C HIS A 75 -11.61 0.02 -14.02
N ARG A 76 -10.39 -0.53 -14.08
CA ARG A 76 -9.72 -0.93 -15.32
C ARG A 76 -8.90 -2.18 -15.10
N GLU A 77 -8.91 -3.09 -16.07
CA GLU A 77 -7.95 -4.18 -16.15
C GLU A 77 -6.58 -3.62 -16.57
N TRP A 78 -5.53 -4.00 -15.84
CA TRP A 78 -4.17 -3.56 -16.18
C TRP A 78 -3.59 -4.46 -17.27
N TYR A 79 -3.68 -4.00 -18.52
CA TYR A 79 -2.95 -4.57 -19.64
C TYR A 79 -1.59 -3.87 -19.76
N GLY A 80 -0.62 -4.30 -18.97
CA GLY A 80 0.74 -3.73 -19.03
C GLY A 80 1.71 -4.54 -18.19
N LYS A 81 2.73 -5.13 -18.84
CA LYS A 81 3.86 -5.80 -18.19
C LYS A 81 4.49 -4.86 -17.15
N THR A 82 4.15 -5.06 -15.89
CA THR A 82 4.99 -4.58 -14.80
C THR A 82 5.76 -5.80 -14.34
N LEU A 83 6.99 -5.94 -14.84
CA LEU A 83 7.97 -6.89 -14.35
C LEU A 83 8.28 -6.57 -12.88
N LEU A 84 7.45 -7.08 -11.98
CA LEU A 84 7.80 -7.39 -10.61
C LEU A 84 7.44 -8.85 -10.36
N GLN A 85 7.88 -9.70 -11.29
CA GLN A 85 7.79 -11.15 -11.16
C GLN A 85 9.12 -11.62 -10.55
N ILE A 86 9.13 -11.70 -9.21
CA ILE A 86 9.98 -12.69 -8.55
C ILE A 86 9.30 -14.04 -8.86
N GLY A 87 9.86 -14.80 -9.80
CA GLY A 87 9.37 -16.12 -10.15
C GLY A 87 9.30 -16.34 -11.65
N GLN A 88 10.40 -16.82 -12.19
CA GLN A 88 10.59 -17.37 -13.54
C GLN A 88 9.30 -17.77 -14.28
N PHE A 89 9.17 -17.29 -15.52
CA PHE A 89 8.26 -17.86 -16.51
C PHE A 89 9.12 -18.67 -17.48
N GLU A 90 9.00 -19.99 -17.43
CA GLU A 90 9.46 -20.87 -18.51
C GLU A 90 8.49 -20.71 -19.68
N PRO A 91 8.95 -20.30 -20.88
CA PRO A 91 8.08 -20.14 -22.03
C PRO A 91 7.59 -21.51 -22.50
N SER A 92 6.27 -21.69 -22.58
CA SER A 92 5.67 -22.82 -23.30
C SER A 92 5.61 -22.48 -24.79
N THR A 93 6.50 -23.14 -25.55
CA THR A 93 6.69 -23.22 -27.02
C THR A 93 6.63 -21.92 -27.82
#